data_AF-A0A936B016-F1
#
_entry.id   AF-A0A936B016-F1
#
_cell.length_a   1.000
_cell.length_b   1.000
_cell.length_c   1.000
_cell.angle_alpha   90.00
_cell.angle_beta   90.00
_cell.angle_gamma   90.00
#
_symmetry.space_group_name_H-M   'P 1'
#
loop_
_entity.id
_entity.type
_entity.pdbx_description
1 polymer ?
#
loop_
_entity_poly.entity_id
_entity_poly.type
_entity_poly.pdbx_seq_one_letter_code
_entity_poly.pdbx_strand_id
1 'polypeptide(L)'
;MNRESRDNRHYKSTPLPTLVAIDKETHSDQNKETLVMLYDQVCSTWKMLVDVRFKLLGLVPSVSLALLATVLSNKSDALPASAKLLISLLGAVASIGIFIYDKRNSELHDDLISRGRKIEEELGIDTGIFRGRLNSSGIIKHDIATNTIYVSTMIAWIAAIILIIMPK
;
A
#
# COMPACT_ATOMS: atom_id res chain seq x y z
N MET A 1 -13.00 22.52 -20.51
CA MET A 1 -13.47 21.48 -19.56
C MET A 1 -13.89 22.17 -18.27
N ASN A 2 -15.15 21.99 -17.83
CA ASN A 2 -15.78 22.79 -16.78
C ASN A 2 -15.12 22.58 -15.40
N ARG A 3 -14.92 23.65 -14.60
CA ARG A 3 -14.29 23.59 -13.26
C ARG A 3 -14.96 22.56 -12.35
N GLU A 4 -16.28 22.40 -12.46
CA GLU A 4 -17.08 21.41 -11.71
C GLU A 4 -16.60 19.95 -11.87
N SER A 5 -15.99 19.59 -13.02
CA SER A 5 -15.44 18.23 -13.23
C SER A 5 -14.17 17.95 -12.43
N ARG A 6 -13.56 18.98 -11.83
CA ARG A 6 -12.34 18.87 -11.02
C ARG A 6 -12.66 18.58 -9.55
N ASP A 7 -13.82 19.02 -9.05
CA ASP A 7 -14.19 18.94 -7.64
C ASP A 7 -14.65 17.54 -7.20
N ASN A 8 -15.08 16.68 -8.13
CA ASN A 8 -15.51 15.31 -7.85
C ASN A 8 -14.37 14.26 -7.81
N ARG A 9 -13.09 14.67 -7.80
CA ARG A 9 -11.94 13.73 -7.85
C ARG A 9 -11.38 13.45 -6.46
N HIS A 10 -11.06 12.18 -6.16
CA HIS A 10 -10.70 11.64 -4.83
C HIS A 10 -9.60 12.42 -4.08
N TYR A 11 -8.58 12.87 -4.80
CA TYR A 11 -7.43 13.58 -4.24
C TYR A 11 -7.49 15.05 -4.65
N LYS A 12 -7.32 15.97 -3.71
CA LYS A 12 -7.13 17.40 -4.02
C LYS A 12 -5.63 17.63 -4.24
N SER A 13 -5.24 18.42 -5.23
CA SER A 13 -3.84 18.85 -5.33
C SER A 13 -3.52 19.72 -4.13
N THR A 14 -2.30 19.58 -3.60
CA THR A 14 -1.80 20.51 -2.58
C THR A 14 -1.84 21.95 -3.12
N PRO A 15 -2.22 22.95 -2.30
CA PRO A 15 -2.17 24.35 -2.72
C PRO A 15 -0.72 24.84 -2.86
N LEU A 16 0.24 24.15 -2.24
CA LEU A 16 1.66 24.51 -2.30
C LEU A 16 2.23 24.19 -3.68
N PRO A 17 3.03 25.11 -4.27
CA PRO A 17 3.72 24.83 -5.52
C PRO A 17 4.81 23.77 -5.33
N THR A 18 5.13 23.02 -6.39
CA THR A 18 6.23 22.03 -6.34
C THR A 18 7.59 22.71 -6.21
N LEU A 19 7.79 23.80 -6.95
CA LEU A 19 9.00 24.60 -6.94
C LEU A 19 8.73 25.92 -6.20
N VAL A 20 9.73 26.40 -5.46
CA VAL A 20 9.72 27.76 -4.91
C VAL A 20 9.68 28.74 -6.09
N ALA A 21 8.86 29.78 -5.99
CA ALA A 21 8.78 30.83 -7.01
C ALA A 21 10.08 31.65 -7.03
N ILE A 22 11.10 31.14 -7.70
CA ILE A 22 12.27 31.88 -8.16
C ILE A 22 11.91 32.36 -9.57
N ASP A 23 12.03 33.67 -9.83
CA ASP A 23 11.58 34.38 -11.04
C ASP A 23 11.11 33.49 -12.20
N LYS A 24 9.78 33.34 -12.32
CA LYS A 24 9.14 32.38 -13.23
C LYS A 24 9.52 32.59 -14.71
N GLU A 25 9.85 33.82 -15.09
CA GLU A 25 10.20 34.16 -16.48
C GLU A 25 11.66 33.83 -16.81
N THR A 26 12.58 34.01 -15.87
CA THR A 26 14.03 33.84 -16.10
C THR A 26 14.44 32.38 -16.22
N HIS A 27 13.72 31.45 -15.59
CA HIS A 27 14.08 30.02 -15.51
C HIS A 27 12.99 29.07 -16.01
N SER A 28 12.11 29.52 -16.91
CA SER A 28 10.96 28.72 -17.37
C SER A 28 11.35 27.32 -17.88
N ASP A 29 12.39 27.21 -18.72
CA ASP A 29 12.81 25.92 -19.28
C ASP A 29 13.44 25.00 -18.22
N GLN A 30 14.27 25.55 -17.34
CA GLN A 30 14.89 24.81 -16.24
C GLN A 30 13.84 24.34 -15.21
N ASN A 31 12.84 25.16 -14.91
CA ASN A 31 11.73 24.80 -14.04
C ASN A 31 10.92 23.66 -14.66
N LYS A 32 10.66 23.71 -15.97
CA LYS A 32 9.96 22.65 -16.69
C LYS A 32 10.75 21.34 -16.68
N GLU A 33 12.06 21.38 -16.94
CA GLU A 33 12.94 20.21 -16.85
C GLU A 33 12.93 19.62 -15.44
N THR A 34 13.06 20.46 -14.41
CA THR A 34 13.01 20.04 -13.00
C THR A 34 11.67 19.37 -12.66
N LEU A 35 10.55 19.94 -13.12
CA LEU A 35 9.22 19.34 -12.93
C LEU A 35 9.11 17.97 -13.60
N VAL A 36 9.64 17.80 -14.81
CA VAL A 36 9.65 16.51 -15.50
C VAL A 36 10.50 15.48 -14.75
N MET A 37 11.68 15.86 -14.24
CA MET A 37 12.52 14.98 -13.41
C MET A 37 11.81 14.55 -12.12
N LEU A 38 11.17 15.50 -11.42
CA LEU A 38 10.41 15.20 -10.21
C LEU A 38 9.20 14.30 -10.52
N TYR A 39 8.53 14.52 -11.64
CA TYR A 39 7.42 13.69 -12.08
C TYR A 39 7.85 12.24 -12.33
N ASP A 40 8.97 12.04 -13.02
CA ASP A 40 9.55 10.72 -13.26
C ASP A 40 9.89 10.01 -11.94
N GLN A 41 10.53 10.72 -11.01
CA GLN A 41 10.86 10.18 -9.69
C GLN A 41 9.60 9.81 -8.88
N VAL A 42 8.53 10.62 -8.96
CA VAL A 42 7.24 10.33 -8.32
C VAL A 42 6.62 9.07 -8.94
N CYS A 43 6.61 8.95 -10.27
CA CYS A 43 6.08 7.77 -10.97
C CYS A 43 6.86 6.50 -10.62
N SER A 44 8.19 6.58 -10.60
CA SER A 44 9.08 5.49 -10.24
C SER A 44 8.87 5.03 -8.79
N THR A 45 8.83 5.99 -7.86
CA THR A 45 8.58 5.70 -6.43
C THR A 45 7.18 5.11 -6.23
N TRP A 46 6.16 5.67 -6.87
CA TRP A 46 4.79 5.16 -6.81
C TRP A 46 4.70 3.71 -7.30
N LYS A 47 5.31 3.41 -8.46
CA LYS A 47 5.38 2.04 -8.99
C LYS A 47 6.06 1.09 -8.04
N MET A 48 7.18 1.50 -7.44
CA MET A 48 7.91 0.71 -6.46
C MET A 48 7.04 0.37 -5.23
N LEU A 49 6.27 1.34 -4.69
CA LEU A 49 5.36 1.08 -3.56
C LEU A 49 4.24 0.09 -3.94
N VAL A 50 3.71 0.20 -5.16
CA VAL A 50 2.70 -0.74 -5.68
C VAL A 50 3.28 -2.15 -5.82
N ASP A 51 4.49 -2.27 -6.36
CA ASP A 51 5.17 -3.57 -6.53
C ASP A 51 5.46 -4.25 -5.20
N VAL A 52 5.93 -3.50 -4.19
CA VAL A 52 6.15 -4.02 -2.84
C VAL A 52 4.84 -4.51 -2.23
N ARG A 53 3.76 -3.72 -2.34
CA ARG A 53 2.44 -4.11 -1.84
C ARG A 53 1.92 -5.38 -2.50
N PHE A 54 2.04 -5.50 -3.81
CA PHE A 54 1.65 -6.69 -4.54
C PHE A 54 2.42 -7.93 -4.08
N LYS A 55 3.75 -7.81 -3.87
CA LYS A 55 4.57 -8.90 -3.32
C LYS A 55 4.12 -9.30 -1.92
N LEU A 56 3.83 -8.34 -1.04
CA LEU A 56 3.32 -8.65 0.30
C LEU A 56 1.97 -9.36 0.26
N LEU A 57 1.05 -8.91 -0.60
CA LEU A 57 -0.27 -9.53 -0.77
C LEU A 57 -0.19 -10.98 -1.28
N GLY A 58 0.84 -11.33 -2.05
CA GLY A 58 1.10 -12.72 -2.45
C GLY A 58 1.82 -13.53 -1.36
N LEU A 59 2.88 -12.96 -0.77
CA LEU A 59 3.77 -13.67 0.15
C LEU A 59 3.11 -13.96 1.50
N VAL A 60 2.44 -12.97 2.10
CA VAL A 60 1.84 -13.10 3.44
C VAL A 60 0.86 -14.27 3.54
N PRO A 61 -0.18 -14.37 2.70
CA PRO A 61 -1.10 -15.49 2.77
C PRO A 61 -0.45 -16.81 2.38
N SER A 62 0.45 -16.83 1.39
CA SER A 62 1.09 -18.06 0.91
C SER A 62 2.02 -18.68 1.96
N VAL A 63 2.92 -17.86 2.51
CA VAL A 63 3.86 -18.29 3.57
C VAL A 63 3.09 -18.65 4.83
N SER A 64 2.08 -17.86 5.21
CA SER A 64 1.25 -18.17 6.39
C SER A 64 0.52 -19.48 6.23
N LEU A 65 -0.08 -19.75 5.06
CA LEU A 65 -0.79 -21.00 4.81
C LEU A 65 0.14 -22.22 4.88
N ALA A 66 1.34 -22.13 4.29
CA ALA A 66 2.33 -23.20 4.34
C ALA A 66 2.81 -23.49 5.78
N LEU A 67 3.09 -22.44 6.56
CA LEU A 67 3.51 -22.59 7.95
C LEU A 67 2.36 -23.09 8.83
N LEU A 68 1.15 -22.59 8.65
CA LEU A 68 -0.05 -23.05 9.36
C LEU A 68 -0.33 -24.53 9.08
N ALA A 69 -0.19 -24.98 7.83
CA ALA A 69 -0.32 -26.40 7.50
C ALA A 69 0.71 -27.27 8.24
N THR A 70 1.92 -26.76 8.43
CA THR A 70 2.98 -27.43 9.19
C THR A 70 2.66 -27.46 10.69
N VAL A 71 2.24 -26.32 11.25
CA VAL A 71 1.88 -26.16 12.66
C VAL A 71 0.69 -27.04 13.05
N LEU A 72 -0.35 -27.06 12.21
CA LEU A 72 -1.60 -27.80 12.46
C LEU A 72 -1.52 -29.29 12.08
N SER A 73 -0.39 -29.74 11.52
CA SER A 73 -0.17 -31.15 11.19
C SER A 73 -0.16 -32.03 12.45
N ASN A 74 -0.92 -33.14 12.40
CA ASN A 74 -1.00 -34.16 13.45
C ASN A 74 -0.17 -35.43 13.13
N LYS A 75 0.84 -35.33 12.25
CA LYS A 75 1.73 -36.45 11.94
C LYS A 75 2.58 -36.86 13.16
N SER A 76 3.00 -38.12 13.22
CA SER A 76 3.79 -38.71 14.31
C SER A 76 5.15 -38.02 14.55
N ASP A 77 5.75 -37.44 13.49
CA ASP A 77 7.00 -36.66 13.57
C ASP A 77 6.74 -35.13 13.63
N ALA A 78 5.55 -34.71 14.08
CA ALA A 78 5.21 -33.30 14.14
C ALA A 78 6.05 -32.54 15.18
N LEU A 79 6.21 -31.24 14.94
CA LEU A 79 6.89 -30.31 15.85
C LEU A 79 6.32 -30.40 17.29
N PRO A 80 7.17 -30.26 18.32
CA PRO A 80 6.71 -30.20 19.70
C PRO A 80 5.78 -28.99 19.90
N ALA A 81 4.85 -29.10 20.85
CA ALA A 81 3.82 -28.08 21.10
C ALA A 81 4.41 -26.68 21.37
N SER A 82 5.54 -26.60 22.07
CA SER A 82 6.26 -25.35 22.32
C SER A 82 6.77 -24.70 21.03
N ALA A 83 7.32 -25.48 20.10
CA ALA A 83 7.77 -24.97 18.80
C ALA A 83 6.59 -24.51 17.94
N LYS A 84 5.49 -25.28 17.92
CA LYS A 84 4.24 -24.90 17.25
C LYS A 84 3.69 -23.57 17.79
N LEU A 85 3.68 -23.41 19.11
CA LEU A 85 3.22 -22.18 19.77
C LEU A 85 4.12 -20.99 19.42
N LEU A 86 5.45 -21.17 19.49
CA LEU A 86 6.41 -20.12 19.14
C LEU A 86 6.24 -19.66 17.69
N ILE A 87 6.17 -20.59 16.73
CA ILE A 87 5.95 -20.27 15.32
C ILE A 87 4.62 -19.54 15.13
N SER A 88 3.56 -19.96 15.82
CA SER A 88 2.24 -19.32 15.71
C SER A 88 2.24 -17.89 16.25
N LEU A 89 2.92 -17.65 17.37
CA LEU A 89 3.07 -16.32 17.95
C LEU A 89 3.89 -15.41 17.03
N LEU A 90 5.01 -15.91 16.49
CA LEU A 90 5.84 -15.18 15.54
C LEU A 90 5.06 -14.85 14.26
N GLY A 91 4.27 -15.79 13.74
CA GLY A 91 3.40 -15.60 12.59
C GLY A 91 2.34 -14.51 12.81
N ALA A 92 1.70 -14.51 13.99
CA ALA A 92 0.74 -13.48 14.37
C ALA A 92 1.40 -12.08 14.44
N VAL A 93 2.52 -11.96 15.17
CA VAL A 93 3.25 -10.70 15.33
C VAL A 93 3.78 -10.18 14.00
N ALA A 94 4.36 -11.05 13.16
CA ALA A 94 4.83 -10.68 11.84
C ALA A 94 3.68 -10.19 10.95
N SER A 95 2.52 -10.86 10.98
CA SER A 95 1.34 -10.44 10.22
C SER A 95 0.85 -9.05 10.65
N ILE A 96 0.85 -8.76 11.96
CA ILE A 96 0.51 -7.43 12.50
C ILE A 96 1.52 -6.37 12.03
N GLY A 97 2.82 -6.67 12.12
CA GLY A 97 3.87 -5.76 11.66
C GLY A 97 3.75 -5.41 10.18
N ILE A 98 3.52 -6.42 9.34
CA ILE A 98 3.35 -6.21 7.89
C ILE A 98 2.05 -5.44 7.60
N PHE A 99 0.96 -5.69 8.34
CA PHE A 99 -0.28 -4.93 8.18
C PHE A 99 -0.09 -3.44 8.49
N ILE A 100 0.61 -3.11 9.59
CA ILE A 100 0.93 -1.72 9.95
C ILE A 100 1.80 -1.08 8.85
N TYR A 101 2.79 -1.82 8.34
CA TYR A 101 3.62 -1.39 7.23
C TYR A 101 2.78 -1.08 5.98
N ASP A 102 1.83 -1.94 5.59
CA ASP A 102 0.97 -1.72 4.42
C ASP A 102 0.05 -0.51 4.59
N LYS A 103 -0.38 -0.21 5.83
CA LYS A 103 -1.12 1.02 6.13
C LYS A 103 -0.27 2.27 5.95
N ARG A 104 0.96 2.27 6.46
CA ARG A 104 1.90 3.37 6.22
C ARG A 104 2.21 3.52 4.72
N ASN A 105 2.34 2.41 4.00
CA ASN A 105 2.54 2.42 2.56
C ASN A 105 1.36 3.07 1.81
N SER A 106 0.13 2.88 2.29
CA SER A 106 -1.07 3.52 1.72
C SER A 106 -1.04 5.04 1.90
N GLU A 107 -0.60 5.53 3.07
CA GLU A 107 -0.42 6.97 3.30
C GLU A 107 0.63 7.58 2.35
N LEU A 108 1.78 6.92 2.18
CA LEU A 108 2.83 7.38 1.27
C LEU A 108 2.37 7.35 -0.20
N HIS A 109 1.63 6.31 -0.58
CA HIS A 109 1.03 6.21 -1.91
C HIS A 109 0.07 7.37 -2.18
N ASP A 110 -0.78 7.73 -1.24
CA ASP A 110 -1.72 8.85 -1.37
C ASP A 110 -1.00 10.21 -1.46
N ASP A 111 0.07 10.40 -0.69
CA ASP A 111 0.91 11.60 -0.76
C ASP A 111 1.60 11.73 -2.14
N LEU A 112 2.14 10.63 -2.67
CA LEU A 112 2.76 10.62 -4.01
C LEU A 112 1.75 10.92 -5.11
N ILE A 113 0.52 10.40 -5.02
CA ILE A 113 -0.55 10.76 -5.95
C ILE A 113 -0.83 12.27 -5.87
N SER A 114 -0.93 12.84 -4.67
CA SER A 114 -1.16 14.28 -4.49
C SER A 114 -0.05 15.13 -5.14
N ARG A 115 1.22 14.76 -4.92
CA ARG A 115 2.38 15.41 -5.53
C ARG A 115 2.40 15.28 -7.05
N GLY A 116 2.17 14.07 -7.57
CA GLY A 116 2.11 13.83 -9.01
C GLY A 116 1.02 14.66 -9.68
N ARG A 117 -0.16 14.78 -9.06
CA ARG A 117 -1.24 15.65 -9.55
C ARG A 117 -0.85 17.13 -9.58
N LYS A 118 -0.07 17.58 -8.59
CA LYS A 118 0.38 18.97 -8.55
C LYS A 118 1.38 19.26 -9.67
N ILE A 119 2.31 18.34 -9.92
CA ILE A 119 3.27 18.46 -11.01
C ILE A 119 2.55 18.46 -12.37
N GLU A 120 1.59 17.55 -12.58
CA GLU A 120 0.75 17.55 -13.78
C GLU A 120 -0.03 18.86 -13.96
N GLU A 121 -0.51 19.46 -12.86
CA GLU A 121 -1.15 20.78 -12.89
C GLU A 121 -0.20 21.89 -13.33
N GLU A 122 1.01 21.93 -12.79
CA GLU A 122 2.03 22.93 -13.12
C GLU A 122 2.60 22.77 -14.53
N LEU A 123 2.64 21.54 -15.05
CA LEU A 123 2.99 21.22 -16.43
C LEU A 123 1.84 21.48 -17.43
N GLY A 124 0.64 21.86 -16.96
CA GLY A 124 -0.52 22.10 -17.81
C GLY A 124 -1.17 20.82 -18.38
N ILE A 125 -0.95 19.67 -17.74
CA ILE A 125 -1.50 18.36 -18.15
C ILE A 125 -2.89 18.19 -17.54
N ASP A 126 -3.93 18.14 -18.37
CA ASP A 126 -5.31 17.95 -17.91
C ASP A 126 -5.67 16.49 -17.57
N THR A 127 -5.04 15.54 -18.26
CA THR A 127 -5.22 14.08 -18.08
C THR A 127 -3.85 13.40 -18.07
N GLY A 128 -3.35 13.08 -16.88
CA GLY A 128 -2.10 12.37 -16.66
C GLY A 128 -2.32 11.04 -15.93
N ILE A 129 -1.26 10.45 -15.40
CA ILE A 129 -1.35 9.19 -14.62
C ILE A 129 -2.16 9.44 -13.35
N PHE A 130 -1.99 10.61 -12.73
CA PHE A 130 -2.61 10.93 -11.45
C PHE A 130 -3.86 11.83 -11.57
N ARG A 131 -3.90 12.77 -12.52
CA ARG A 131 -5.08 13.60 -12.84
C ARG A 131 -5.97 12.90 -13.87
N GLY A 132 -7.24 12.70 -13.51
CA GLY A 132 -8.24 12.09 -14.41
C GLY A 132 -8.71 10.72 -13.96
N ARG A 133 -8.10 10.16 -12.92
CA ARG A 133 -8.55 8.91 -12.31
C ARG A 133 -9.93 9.07 -11.69
N LEU A 134 -10.86 8.20 -12.10
CA LEU A 134 -12.19 8.09 -11.52
C LEU A 134 -12.11 7.51 -10.11
N ASN A 135 -13.06 7.90 -9.26
CA ASN A 135 -13.15 7.38 -7.91
C ASN A 135 -13.59 5.91 -7.95
N SER A 136 -12.84 5.02 -7.28
CA SER A 136 -13.36 3.69 -6.95
C SER A 136 -14.42 3.82 -5.87
N SER A 137 -15.64 3.36 -6.13
CA SER A 137 -16.74 3.38 -5.16
C SER A 137 -17.20 1.96 -4.80
N GLY A 138 -17.85 1.83 -3.63
CA GLY A 138 -18.45 0.57 -3.18
C GLY A 138 -17.43 -0.49 -2.72
N ILE A 139 -17.71 -1.74 -3.05
CA ILE A 139 -16.97 -2.95 -2.61
C ILE A 139 -15.58 -3.03 -3.29
N ILE A 140 -15.38 -2.31 -4.40
CA ILE A 140 -14.12 -2.26 -5.17
C ILE A 140 -13.10 -1.31 -4.51
N LYS A 141 -13.37 -0.83 -3.29
CA LYS A 141 -12.38 -0.07 -2.52
C LYS A 141 -11.21 -0.98 -2.16
N HIS A 142 -10.04 -0.58 -2.62
CA HIS A 142 -8.77 -1.29 -2.45
C HIS A 142 -8.50 -1.68 -0.98
N ASP A 143 -8.82 -0.79 -0.04
CA ASP A 143 -8.57 -1.00 1.39
C ASP A 143 -9.38 -2.17 1.99
N ILE A 144 -10.54 -2.49 1.42
CA ILE A 144 -11.38 -3.59 1.91
C ILE A 144 -10.66 -4.91 1.65
N ALA A 145 -10.23 -5.13 0.42
CA ALA A 145 -9.56 -6.38 0.02
C ALA A 145 -8.27 -6.61 0.81
N THR A 146 -7.43 -5.57 0.96
CA THR A 146 -6.18 -5.69 1.73
C THR A 146 -6.47 -5.95 3.21
N ASN A 147 -7.44 -5.26 3.81
CA ASN A 147 -7.82 -5.51 5.20
C ASN A 147 -8.29 -6.94 5.40
N THR A 148 -9.15 -7.46 4.51
CA THR A 148 -9.67 -8.82 4.61
C THR A 148 -8.55 -9.85 4.64
N ILE A 149 -7.55 -9.74 3.76
CA ILE A 149 -6.43 -10.69 3.68
C ILE A 149 -5.60 -10.69 4.97
N TYR A 150 -5.24 -9.50 5.47
CA TYR A 150 -4.44 -9.40 6.69
C TYR A 150 -5.21 -9.88 7.91
N VAL A 151 -6.47 -9.46 8.06
CA VAL A 151 -7.32 -9.87 9.19
C VAL A 151 -7.58 -11.37 9.17
N SER A 152 -7.89 -11.97 8.02
CA SER A 152 -8.07 -13.43 7.94
C SER A 152 -6.80 -14.19 8.31
N THR A 153 -5.63 -13.69 7.89
CA THR A 153 -4.33 -14.28 8.22
C THR A 153 -4.05 -14.21 9.73
N MET A 154 -4.32 -13.07 10.37
CA MET A 154 -4.18 -12.92 11.82
C MET A 154 -5.13 -13.84 12.59
N ILE A 155 -6.40 -13.93 12.16
CA ILE A 155 -7.38 -14.83 12.77
C ILE A 155 -6.89 -16.28 12.69
N ALA A 156 -6.32 -16.69 11.56
CA ALA A 156 -5.81 -18.05 11.39
C ALA A 156 -4.65 -18.35 12.36
N TRP A 157 -3.73 -17.40 12.57
CA TRP A 157 -2.67 -17.54 13.56
C TRP A 157 -3.18 -17.59 15.00
N ILE A 158 -4.13 -16.72 15.35
CA ILE A 158 -4.77 -16.72 16.69
C ILE A 158 -5.50 -18.05 16.93
N ALA A 159 -6.24 -18.55 15.93
CA ALA A 159 -6.91 -19.84 16.00
C ALA A 159 -5.91 -20.98 16.21
N ALA A 160 -4.76 -20.97 15.53
CA ALA A 160 -3.71 -21.96 15.73
C ALA A 160 -3.17 -21.93 17.17
N ILE A 161 -2.91 -20.74 17.73
CA ILE A 161 -2.48 -20.57 19.13
C ILE A 161 -3.51 -21.19 20.08
N ILE A 162 -4.80 -20.86 19.90
CA ILE A 162 -5.89 -21.37 20.74
C ILE A 162 -5.94 -22.90 20.66
N LEU A 163 -5.89 -23.49 19.46
CA LEU A 163 -5.93 -24.93 19.25
C LEU A 163 -4.73 -25.68 19.86
N ILE A 164 -3.56 -25.02 19.96
CA ILE A 164 -2.37 -25.61 20.59
C ILE A 164 -2.46 -25.58 22.12
N ILE A 165 -3.03 -24.51 22.68
CA ILE A 165 -3.14 -24.31 24.14
C ILE A 165 -4.31 -25.10 24.71
N MET A 166 -5.42 -25.21 23.97
CA MET A 166 -6.59 -25.95 24.44
C MET A 166 -6.23 -27.43 24.64
N PRO A 167 -6.56 -28.01 25.81
CA PRO A 167 -6.40 -29.44 26.00
C PRO A 167 -7.29 -30.19 25.00
N LYS A 168 -6.73 -31.22 24.36
CA LYS A 168 -7.50 -32.14 23.52
C LYS A 168 -8.40 -33.03 24.36
#